data_AF-A0A2S4ZU72-F1
#
_entry.id   AF-A0A2S4ZU72-F1
#
_cell.length_a   1.000
_cell.length_b   1.000
_cell.length_c   1.000
_cell.angle_alpha   90.00
_cell.angle_beta   90.00
_cell.angle_gamma   90.00
#
_symmetry.space_group_name_H-M   'P 1'
#
loop_
_entity.id
_entity.type
_entity.pdbx_description
1 polymer ?
#
loop_
_entity_poly.entity_id
_entity_poly.type
_entity_poly.pdbx_seq_one_letter_code
_entity_poly.pdbx_strand_id
1 'polypeptide(L)'
;MRTRGIWERALERAVREGEDVYYLELSALTFVDVAGAGALADAARNLGGQRRLVLDRPPDALPRILDLLWPGLPGIEVRTS
;
A
#
# COMPACT_ATOMS: atom_id res chain seq x y z
N MET A 1 0.51 -22.93 0.97
CA MET A 1 1.47 -21.99 0.33
C MET A 1 0.84 -20.61 0.38
N ARG A 2 1.19 -19.77 1.37
CA ARG A 2 0.46 -18.51 1.64
C ARG A 2 1.18 -17.35 0.96
N THR A 3 0.60 -16.84 -0.12
CA THR A 3 0.96 -15.60 -0.84
C THR A 3 1.24 -14.43 0.12
N ARG A 4 0.58 -14.41 1.27
CA ARG A 4 0.80 -13.42 2.35
C ARG A 4 2.25 -13.32 2.83
N GLY A 5 2.95 -14.45 3.00
CA GLY A 5 4.34 -14.42 3.48
C GLY A 5 5.35 -13.97 2.41
N ILE A 6 4.98 -14.02 1.14
CA ILE A 6 5.78 -13.44 0.04
C ILE A 6 5.53 -11.93 0.00
N TRP A 7 4.27 -11.52 0.18
CA TRP A 7 3.84 -10.13 0.26
C TRP A 7 4.48 -9.35 1.42
N GLU A 8 4.41 -9.87 2.64
CA GLU A 8 4.98 -9.25 3.84
C GLU A 8 6.50 -9.05 3.68
N ARG A 9 7.22 -10.06 3.15
CA ARG A 9 8.67 -9.97 2.94
C ARG A 9 9.06 -9.00 1.83
N ALA A 10 8.29 -8.91 0.75
CA ALA A 10 8.52 -7.94 -0.32
C ALA A 10 8.35 -6.50 0.20
N LEU A 11 7.30 -6.26 0.99
CA LEU A 11 7.05 -4.94 1.60
C LEU A 11 8.13 -4.56 2.61
N GLU A 12 8.52 -5.48 3.51
CA GLU A 12 9.61 -5.18 4.43
C GLU A 12 10.96 -4.96 3.74
N ARG A 13 11.22 -5.62 2.61
CA ARG A 13 12.43 -5.41 1.81
C ARG A 13 12.44 -4.01 1.21
N ALA A 14 11.32 -3.61 0.60
CA ALA A 14 11.15 -2.27 0.04
C ALA A 14 11.42 -1.20 1.10
N VAL A 15 10.71 -1.21 2.24
CA VAL A 15 10.86 -0.24 3.34
C VAL A 15 12.31 -0.09 3.86
N ARG A 16 13.13 -1.15 3.75
CA ARG A 16 14.53 -1.18 4.21
C ARG A 16 15.54 -0.65 3.19
N GLU A 17 15.22 -0.59 1.90
CA GLU A 17 16.18 -0.27 0.83
C GLU A 17 16.33 1.23 0.50
N GLY A 18 15.61 2.12 1.19
CA GLY A 18 16.06 3.51 1.36
C GLY A 18 15.67 4.51 0.27
N GLU A 19 14.62 4.23 -0.50
CA GLU A 19 13.98 5.27 -1.33
C GLU A 19 12.97 6.07 -0.49
N ASP A 20 12.85 7.37 -0.79
CA ASP A 20 11.85 8.24 -0.17
C ASP A 20 10.43 7.93 -0.69
N VAL A 21 10.33 7.22 -1.82
CA VAL A 21 9.06 6.88 -2.47
C VAL A 21 9.06 5.42 -2.90
N TYR A 22 8.06 4.66 -2.45
CA TYR A 22 7.84 3.26 -2.81
C TYR A 22 6.66 3.16 -3.76
N TYR A 23 6.90 2.72 -4.99
CA TYR A 23 5.85 2.52 -5.98
C TYR A 23 5.33 1.08 -5.95
N LEU A 24 4.02 0.94 -5.79
CA LEU A 24 3.33 -0.33 -5.84
C LEU A 24 2.35 -0.33 -7.02
N GLU A 25 2.74 -1.02 -8.08
CA GLU A 25 1.91 -1.23 -9.27
C GLU A 25 0.84 -2.27 -8.97
N LEU A 26 -0.43 -1.91 -9.15
CA LEU A 26 -1.59 -2.72 -8.74
C LEU A 26 -2.54 -3.06 -9.90
N SER A 27 -2.17 -2.81 -11.15
CA SER A 27 -3.04 -3.07 -12.32
C SER A 27 -3.44 -4.54 -12.49
N ALA A 28 -2.62 -5.47 -11.98
CA ALA A 28 -2.94 -6.91 -12.00
C ALA A 28 -3.79 -7.36 -10.80
N LEU A 29 -4.01 -6.50 -9.81
CA LEU A 29 -4.81 -6.83 -8.62
C LEU A 29 -6.29 -6.77 -9.01
N THR A 30 -6.99 -7.90 -8.95
CA THR A 30 -8.42 -7.95 -9.31
C THR A 30 -9.34 -7.66 -8.13
N PHE A 31 -8.86 -7.87 -6.90
CA PHE A 31 -9.64 -7.68 -5.68
C PHE A 31 -8.74 -7.39 -4.48
N VAL A 32 -9.26 -6.58 -3.55
CA VAL A 32 -8.67 -6.35 -2.23
C VAL A 32 -9.78 -6.26 -1.19
N ASP A 33 -9.57 -6.90 -0.05
CA ASP A 33 -10.45 -6.80 1.11
C ASP A 33 -9.93 -5.78 2.13
N VAL A 34 -10.69 -5.57 3.20
CA VAL A 34 -10.32 -4.66 4.30
C VAL A 34 -9.00 -5.06 4.95
N ALA A 35 -8.69 -6.35 5.04
CA ALA A 35 -7.44 -6.81 5.63
C ALA A 35 -6.22 -6.48 4.75
N GLY A 36 -6.36 -6.63 3.44
CA GLY A 36 -5.35 -6.24 2.46
C GLY A 36 -5.12 -4.72 2.45
N ALA A 37 -6.19 -3.93 2.49
CA ALA A 37 -6.09 -2.48 2.63
C ALA A 37 -5.43 -2.06 3.96
N GLY A 38 -5.74 -2.76 5.06
CA GLY A 38 -5.11 -2.54 6.36
C GLY A 38 -3.61 -2.79 6.36
N ALA A 39 -3.14 -3.84 5.66
CA ALA A 39 -1.71 -4.10 5.52
C ALA A 39 -0.98 -2.97 4.77
N LEU A 40 -1.60 -2.37 3.74
CA LEU A 40 -1.05 -1.20 3.06
C LEU A 40 -1.02 0.02 3.97
N ALA A 41 -2.08 0.20 4.78
CA ALA A 41 -2.13 1.30 5.74
C ALA A 41 -1.03 1.17 6.81
N ASP A 42 -0.80 -0.04 7.31
CA ASP A 42 0.28 -0.33 8.26
C ASP A 42 1.65 -0.09 7.64
N ALA A 43 1.86 -0.51 6.39
CA ALA A 43 3.10 -0.25 5.67
C ALA A 43 3.36 1.27 5.51
N ALA A 44 2.34 2.04 5.10
CA ALA A 44 2.44 3.49 4.98
C ALA A 44 2.79 4.19 6.30
N ARG A 45 2.20 3.76 7.42
CA ARG A 45 2.54 4.31 8.76
C ARG A 45 3.97 4.00 9.17
N ASN A 46 4.44 2.79 8.87
CA ASN A 46 5.78 2.33 9.25
C ASN A 46 6.90 2.94 8.39
N LEU A 47 6.57 3.57 7.26
CA LEU A 47 7.53 4.31 6.45
C LEU A 47 8.06 5.57 7.16
N GLY A 48 7.31 6.16 8.10
CA GLY A 48 7.72 7.39 8.79
C GLY A 48 7.62 8.64 7.89
N GLY A 49 7.55 9.82 8.50
CA GLY A 49 7.02 11.04 7.88
C GLY A 49 7.72 11.61 6.64
N GLN A 50 8.90 11.10 6.25
CA GLN A 50 9.58 11.52 5.02
C GLN A 50 9.35 10.58 3.83
N ARG A 51 8.90 9.34 4.09
CA ARG A 51 8.77 8.30 3.07
C ARG A 51 7.30 8.07 2.69
N ARG A 52 7.03 7.79 1.41
CA ARG A 52 5.66 7.66 0.86
C ARG A 52 5.49 6.37 0.06
N LEU A 53 4.33 5.73 0.21
CA LEU A 53 3.88 4.59 -0.58
C LEU A 53 2.91 5.08 -1.65
N VAL A 54 3.31 4.99 -2.91
CA VAL A 54 2.47 5.34 -4.07
C VAL A 54 1.81 4.07 -4.59
N LEU A 55 0.47 4.02 -4.54
CA LEU A 55 -0.34 3.00 -5.17
C LEU A 55 -0.63 3.42 -6.61
N ASP A 56 0.02 2.77 -7.57
CA ASP A 56 -0.17 3.01 -9.00
C ASP A 56 -1.24 2.07 -9.56
N ARG A 57 -2.25 2.64 -10.24
CA ARG A 57 -3.37 1.91 -10.87
C ARG A 57 -4.05 0.91 -9.93
N PRO A 58 -4.48 1.33 -8.72
CA PRO A 58 -5.19 0.44 -7.82
C PRO A 58 -6.61 0.11 -8.35
N PRO A 59 -7.19 -1.01 -7.92
CA PRO A 59 -8.60 -1.29 -8.16
C PRO A 59 -9.48 -0.22 -7.50
N ASP A 60 -10.61 0.14 -8.12
CA ASP A 60 -11.53 1.19 -7.63
C ASP A 60 -11.99 1.00 -6.18
N ALA A 61 -12.02 -0.24 -5.70
CA ALA A 61 -12.39 -0.54 -4.33
C ALA A 61 -11.34 -0.06 -3.31
N LEU A 62 -10.06 -0.06 -3.68
CA LEU A 62 -8.96 0.20 -2.75
C LEU A 62 -8.93 1.65 -2.25
N PRO A 63 -9.00 2.69 -3.11
CA PRO A 63 -9.09 4.07 -2.63
C PRO A 63 -10.32 4.29 -1.73
N ARG A 64 -11.46 3.70 -2.10
CA ARG A 64 -12.71 3.81 -1.32
C ARG A 64 -12.59 3.19 0.08
N ILE A 65 -11.97 2.02 0.18
CA ILE A 65 -11.74 1.34 1.47
C ILE A 65 -10.77 2.17 2.33
N LEU A 66 -9.70 2.70 1.73
CA LEU A 66 -8.72 3.52 2.44
C LEU A 66 -9.34 4.82 2.95
N ASP A 67 -10.12 5.53 2.12
CA ASP A 67 -10.80 6.76 2.51
C ASP A 67 -11.84 6.52 3.62
N LEU A 68 -12.54 5.38 3.59
CA LEU A 68 -13.56 5.04 4.58
C LEU A 68 -12.97 4.67 5.94
N LEU A 69 -11.89 3.88 5.96
CA LEU A 69 -11.37 3.26 7.18
C LEU A 69 -10.10 3.94 7.74
N TRP A 70 -9.34 4.62 6.88
CA TRP A 70 -8.10 5.34 7.22
C TRP A 70 -8.06 6.72 6.56
N PRO A 71 -9.04 7.59 6.82
CA PRO A 71 -9.10 8.91 6.21
C PRO A 71 -7.86 9.74 6.53
N GLY A 72 -7.26 10.33 5.50
CA GLY A 72 -6.10 11.22 5.65
C GLY A 72 -4.81 10.52 6.07
N LEU A 73 -4.67 9.22 5.78
CA LEU A 73 -3.49 8.44 6.14
C LEU A 73 -2.21 9.08 5.59
N PRO A 74 -1.25 9.49 6.44
CA PRO A 74 0.01 10.04 5.97
C PRO A 74 0.89 8.95 5.38
N GLY A 75 1.70 9.31 4.39
CA GLY A 75 2.65 8.37 3.78
C GLY A 75 2.03 7.43 2.74
N ILE A 76 0.76 7.61 2.35
CA ILE A 76 0.16 6.92 1.20
C ILE A 76 -0.30 7.92 0.15
N GLU A 77 -0.01 7.64 -1.11
CA GLU A 77 -0.44 8.41 -2.28
C GLU A 77 -1.13 7.45 -3.25
N VAL A 78 -2.26 7.86 -3.79
CA VAL A 78 -3.04 7.04 -4.73
C VAL A 78 -3.01 7.70 -6.10
N ARG A 79 -2.59 6.96 -7.12
CA ARG A 79 -2.62 7.41 -8.53
C ARG A 79 -3.61 6.58 -9.33
N THR A 80 -4.79 7.16 -9.56
CA THR A 80 -5.77 6.66 -10.52
C THR A 80 -5.46 7.27 -11.89
N SER A 81 -5.25 6.43 -12.90
CA SER A 81 -5.11 6.86 -14.30
C SER A 81 -6.45 7.28 -14.91
#